data_AF-A0A2T0BSP0-F1
#
_entry.id   AF-A0A2T0BSP0-F1
#
_cell.length_a   1.000
_cell.length_b   1.000
_cell.length_c   1.000
_cell.angle_alpha   90.00
_cell.angle_beta   90.00
_cell.angle_gamma   90.00
#
_symmetry.space_group_name_H-M   'P 1'
#
loop_
_entity.id
_entity.type
_entity.pdbx_description
1 polymer ?
#
loop_
_entity_poly.entity_id
_entity_poly.type
_entity_poly.pdbx_seq_one_letter_code
_entity_poly.pdbx_strand_id
1 'polypeptide(L)' 'MYTDEEVKVIKRDRDQAKQLNIYLLARLFQIYKLATTRDIKRIISMAVKKTGLVYPELFSIISEKVK' A
#
# COMPACT_ATOMS: atom_id res chain seq x y z
N MET A 1 -1.39 -11.05 -29.64
CA MET A 1 -1.78 -12.03 -28.60
C MET A 1 -0.48 -12.44 -27.92
N TYR A 2 -0.37 -12.37 -26.59
CA TYR A 2 0.89 -12.66 -25.89
C TYR A 2 1.19 -14.16 -25.90
N THR A 3 2.46 -14.53 -25.93
CA THR A 3 2.90 -15.93 -25.78
C THR A 3 2.79 -16.39 -24.33
N ASP A 4 2.75 -17.71 -24.10
CA ASP A 4 2.68 -18.28 -22.74
C ASP A 4 3.89 -17.89 -21.88
N GLU A 5 5.04 -17.63 -22.50
CA GLU A 5 6.25 -17.16 -21.83
C GLU A 5 6.11 -15.70 -21.38
N GLU A 6 5.57 -14.82 -22.25
CA GLU A 6 5.27 -13.43 -21.92
C GLU A 6 4.23 -13.32 -20.81
N VAL A 7 3.20 -14.17 -20.82
CA VAL A 7 2.18 -14.22 -19.77
C VAL A 7 2.78 -14.62 -18.41
N LYS A 8 3.76 -15.55 -18.39
CA LYS A 8 4.46 -15.94 -17.16
C LYS A 8 5.30 -14.81 -16.59
N VAL A 9 6.02 -14.07 -17.44
CA VAL A 9 6.81 -12.90 -17.02
C VAL A 9 5.90 -11.81 -16.45
N ILE A 10 4.82 -11.47 -17.16
CA ILE A 10 3.85 -10.47 -16.70
C ILE A 10 3.24 -10.85 -15.33
N LYS A 11 2.93 -12.14 -15.12
CA LYS A 11 2.43 -12.62 -13.81
C LYS A 11 3.48 -12.46 -12.72
N ARG A 12 4.73 -12.86 -12.98
CA ARG A 12 5.84 -12.75 -12.02
C ARG A 12 6.09 -11.29 -11.63
N ASP A 13 6.15 -10.38 -12.61
CA ASP A 13 6.37 -8.96 -12.37
C ASP A 13 5.23 -8.35 -11.55
N ARG A 14 3.98 -8.74 -11.84
CA ARG A 14 2.82 -8.32 -11.03
C ARG A 14 2.90 -8.80 -9.60
N ASP A 15 3.32 -10.04 -9.36
CA ASP A 15 3.41 -10.59 -8.01
C ASP A 15 4.58 -9.96 -7.21
N GLN A 16 5.71 -9.68 -7.87
CA GLN A 16 6.80 -8.91 -7.26
C GLN A 16 6.36 -7.48 -6.92
N ALA A 17 5.65 -6.81 -7.82
CA ALA A 17 5.10 -5.47 -7.57
C ALA A 17 4.11 -5.47 -6.39
N LYS A 18 3.26 -6.50 -6.26
CA LYS A 18 2.37 -6.65 -5.10
C LYS A 18 3.16 -6.80 -3.80
N GLN A 19 4.18 -7.66 -3.77
CA GLN A 19 5.02 -7.84 -2.58
C GLN A 19 5.71 -6.54 -2.16
N LEU A 20 6.27 -5.80 -3.13
CA LEU A 20 6.90 -4.51 -2.88
C LEU A 20 5.89 -3.50 -2.31
N ASN A 21 4.69 -3.45 -2.89
CA ASN A 21 3.61 -2.58 -2.40
C ASN A 21 3.20 -2.92 -0.96
N ILE A 22 3.05 -4.21 -0.64
CA ILE A 22 2.73 -4.64 0.74
C ILE A 22 3.83 -4.20 1.71
N TYR A 23 5.10 -4.36 1.34
CA TYR A 23 6.23 -3.95 2.18
C TYR A 23 6.25 -2.44 2.43
N LEU A 24 6.09 -1.65 1.36
CA LEU A 24 6.03 -0.19 1.45
C LEU A 24 4.88 0.27 2.35
N LEU A 25 3.71 -0.33 2.21
CA LEU A 25 2.53 -0.03 3.03
C LEU A 25 2.75 -0.37 4.50
N ALA A 26 3.35 -1.52 4.80
CA ALA A 26 3.71 -1.90 6.16
C ALA A 26 4.68 -0.89 6.81
N ARG A 27 5.67 -0.41 6.06
CA ARG A 27 6.61 0.63 6.53
C ARG A 27 5.92 1.97 6.77
N LEU A 28 5.05 2.41 5.87
CA LEU A 28 4.25 3.63 6.06
C LEU A 28 3.38 3.54 7.32
N PHE A 29 2.78 2.37 7.57
CA PHE A 29 1.99 2.15 8.76
C PHE A 29 2.81 2.16 10.06
N GLN A 30 4.03 1.60 10.03
CA GLN A 30 4.98 1.72 11.15
C GLN A 30 5.29 3.19 11.46
N ILE A 31 5.59 3.99 10.42
CA ILE A 31 5.86 5.43 10.56
C ILE A 31 4.63 6.17 11.11
N TYR A 32 3.43 5.82 10.67
CA TYR A 32 2.19 6.40 11.17
C TYR A 32 1.95 6.12 12.66
N LYS A 33 2.31 4.91 13.13
CA LYS A 33 2.17 4.49 14.54
C LYS A 33 3.19 5.14 15.47
N LEU A 34 4.37 5.50 14.97
CA LEU A 34 5.37 6.23 15.75
C LEU A 34 4.83 7.61 16.15
N ALA A 35 5.46 8.24 17.14
CA ALA A 35 5.16 9.61 17.59
C ALA A 35 5.57 10.67 16.54
N THR A 36 5.16 10.46 15.30
CA THR A 36 5.39 11.34 14.16
C THR A 36 4.46 12.55 14.20
N THR A 37 4.88 13.63 13.56
CA THR A 37 4.12 14.88 13.50
C THR A 37 2.78 14.67 12.80
N ARG A 38 1.80 15.52 13.12
CA ARG A 38 0.46 15.49 12.51
C ARG A 38 0.53 15.58 10.98
N ASP A 39 1.49 16.34 10.45
CA ASP A 39 1.68 16.51 9.01
C ASP A 39 2.15 15.22 8.32
N ILE A 40 3.09 14.49 8.94
CA ILE A 40 3.54 13.18 8.43
C ILE A 40 2.37 12.20 8.39
N LYS A 41 1.57 12.15 9.46
CA LYS A 41 0.38 11.29 9.51
C LYS A 41 -0.63 11.65 8.42
N ARG A 42 -0.84 12.94 8.16
CA ARG A 42 -1.72 13.42 7.09
C ARG A 42 -1.19 13.04 5.70
N ILE A 43 0.11 13.22 5.43
CA ILE A 43 0.75 12.86 4.16
C ILE A 43 0.59 11.36 3.89
N ILE A 44 0.86 10.52 4.90
CA ILE A 44 0.70 9.07 4.79
C ILE A 44 -0.77 8.70 4.50
N SER A 45 -1.73 9.27 5.24
CA SER A 45 -3.15 9.03 5.01
C SER A 45 -3.61 9.48 3.61
N MET A 46 -3.07 10.58 3.09
CA MET A 46 -3.36 11.05 1.73
C MET A 46 -2.76 10.12 0.66
N ALA A 47 -1.51 9.66 0.85
CA ALA A 47 -0.85 8.74 -0.05
C ALA A 47 -1.65 7.42 -0.16
N VAL A 48 -2.04 6.86 0.98
CA VAL A 48 -2.87 5.65 1.12
C VAL A 48 -4.23 5.83 0.42
N LYS A 49 -4.93 6.96 0.65
CA LYS A 49 -6.22 7.23 0.01
C LYS A 49 -6.11 7.40 -1.51
N LYS A 50 -5.09 8.13 -2.00
CA LYS A 50 -4.93 8.41 -3.43
C LYS A 50 -4.55 7.17 -4.24
N THR A 51 -3.84 6.22 -3.62
CA THR A 51 -3.52 4.95 -4.27
C THR A 51 -4.70 4.01 -4.43
N GLY A 52 -5.88 4.32 -3.86
CA GLY A 52 -7.09 3.48 -4.02
C GLY A 52 -6.81 2.01 -3.67
N LEU A 53 -6.08 1.79 -2.56
CA LEU A 53 -5.34 0.56 -2.33
C LEU A 53 -6.15 -0.71 -2.59
N VAL A 54 -5.52 -1.61 -3.34
CA VAL A 54 -5.96 -2.98 -3.67
C VAL A 54 -6.14 -3.86 -2.42
N TYR A 55 -5.72 -3.38 -1.23
CA TYR A 55 -5.82 -4.09 0.06
C TYR A 55 -6.37 -3.17 1.16
N PRO A 56 -7.67 -2.84 1.12
CA PRO A 56 -8.32 -1.94 2.09
C PRO A 56 -8.27 -2.46 3.54
N GLU A 57 -8.20 -3.78 3.71
CA GLU A 57 -8.19 -4.48 4.99
C GLU A 57 -6.91 -4.28 5.84
N LEU A 58 -5.77 -3.94 5.21
CA LEU A 58 -4.54 -3.57 5.94
C LEU A 58 -4.63 -2.17 6.58
N PHE A 59 -5.61 -1.36 6.19
CA PHE A 59 -5.75 0.04 6.57
C PHE A 59 -7.05 0.37 7.31
N SER A 60 -7.87 -0.64 7.65
CA SER A 60 -9.07 -0.47 8.48
C SER A 60 -8.79 0.27 9.79
N ILE A 61 -7.57 0.09 10.34
CA ILE A 61 -7.09 0.76 11.56
C ILE A 61 -6.93 2.29 11.39
N ILE A 62 -6.70 2.78 10.17
CA ILE A 62 -6.61 4.24 9.91
C ILE A 62 -8.01 4.86 9.78
N SER A 63 -9.03 4.07 9.43
CA SER A 63 -10.39 4.56 9.21
C SER A 63 -11.18 4.80 10.50
N GLU A 64 -10.77 4.26 11.65
CA GLU A 64 -11.54 4.32 12.90
C GLU A 64 -11.32 5.57 13.78
N LYS A 65 -10.59 6.59 13.33
CA LYS A 65 -10.50 7.86 14.08
C LYS A 65 -10.84 9.07 13.23
N VAL A 66 -12.09 9.11 12.79
CA VAL A 66 -12.79 10.36 12.50
C VAL A 66 -14.16 10.29 13.18
N LYS A 67 -14.18 10.50 14.49
CA LYS A 67 -15.38 10.90 15.22
C LYS A 67 -14.96 11.79 16.39
#